data_AF-A0A0J7KID6-F1
#
_entry.id   AF-A0A0J7KID6-F1
#
_cell.length_a   1.000
_cell.length_b   1.000
_cell.length_c   1.000
_cell.angle_alpha   90.00
_cell.angle_beta   90.00
_cell.angle_gamma   90.00
#
_symmetry.space_group_name_H-M   'P 1'
#
loop_
_entity.id
_entity.type
_entity.pdbx_description
1 polymer ?
#
loop_
_entity_poly.entity_id
_entity_poly.type
_entity_poly.pdbx_seq_one_letter_code
_entity_poly.pdbx_strand_id
1 'polypeptide(L)'
;MEIQQIMKGNYDYFMQKEIFEQSESVVNTMRGRLNFQDNSVTLGGIKDYIPEIKRCRRLMLIGCGTSYHSAIATRQLLEELTELPVMVELASDFLDRNTPVFRDDVCFFISQSGETADTLMALRYCKSRGALIVGITNTVGSSICRESHCGVHINAGPEIGVASTKAYTSQFISLVMFALVMSEDRISLRVRRLQIIEGLKNLDNLIREVLKLDDKVKELAKSLFQHKSLLIMGRGYNFATCMEGALKVKELTYMHSEGIMAGELKHGPLALVDDSMPVIMIVMRDPVYV
;
A
#
# COMPACT_ATOMS: atom_id res chain seq x y z
N MET A 1 -5.19 23.60 5.77
CA MET A 1 -5.09 22.45 6.70
C MET A 1 -5.95 22.80 7.90
N GLU A 2 -6.96 21.99 8.20
CA GLU A 2 -7.88 22.28 9.30
C GLU A 2 -7.27 21.81 10.64
N ILE A 3 -7.40 22.60 11.71
CA ILE A 3 -6.79 22.30 13.02
C ILE A 3 -7.24 20.94 13.56
N GLN A 4 -8.48 20.53 13.30
CA GLN A 4 -9.04 19.26 13.76
C GLN A 4 -8.27 18.04 13.22
N GLN A 5 -7.69 18.14 12.02
CA GLN A 5 -6.95 17.05 11.40
C GLN A 5 -5.65 16.72 12.15
N ILE A 6 -5.07 17.70 12.85
CA ILE A 6 -3.82 17.56 13.62
C ILE A 6 -4.04 17.46 15.14
N MET A 7 -5.29 17.40 15.60
CA MET A 7 -5.63 17.16 17.01
C MET A 7 -6.05 15.71 17.24
N LYS A 8 -5.83 15.16 18.45
CA LYS A 8 -6.26 13.79 18.77
C LYS A 8 -7.79 13.63 18.85
N GLY A 9 -8.53 14.70 19.12
CA GLY A 9 -9.97 14.64 19.34
C GLY A 9 -10.31 13.77 20.56
N ASN A 10 -11.17 12.77 20.37
CA ASN A 10 -11.65 11.87 21.43
C ASN A 10 -10.77 10.62 21.64
N TYR A 11 -9.57 10.57 21.05
CA TYR A 11 -8.66 9.43 21.14
C TYR A 11 -7.46 9.73 22.03
N ASP A 12 -6.91 8.70 22.68
CA ASP A 12 -5.75 8.84 23.55
C ASP A 12 -4.43 9.05 22.76
N TYR A 13 -4.36 8.45 21.56
CA TYR A 13 -3.18 8.44 20.70
C TYR A 13 -3.53 8.82 19.26
N PHE A 14 -2.61 9.51 18.57
CA PHE A 14 -2.76 9.80 17.14
C PHE A 14 -2.90 8.53 16.32
N MET A 15 -2.10 7.50 16.59
CA MET A 15 -2.20 6.24 15.86
C MET A 15 -3.59 5.58 16.00
N GLN A 16 -4.19 5.62 17.20
CA GLN A 16 -5.55 5.12 17.41
C GLN A 16 -6.55 5.92 16.58
N LYS A 17 -6.50 7.26 16.67
CA LYS A 17 -7.31 8.14 15.81
C LYS A 17 -7.17 7.76 14.34
N GLU A 18 -5.94 7.67 13.85
CA GLU A 18 -5.62 7.44 12.45
C GLU A 18 -6.06 6.06 11.95
N ILE A 19 -6.01 5.02 12.81
CA ILE A 19 -6.58 3.69 12.51
C ILE A 19 -8.10 3.79 12.34
N PHE A 20 -8.80 4.46 13.25
CA PHE A 20 -10.26 4.55 13.25
C PHE A 20 -10.78 5.51 12.15
N GLU A 21 -9.98 6.50 11.76
CA GLU A 21 -10.24 7.39 10.62
C GLU A 21 -10.11 6.71 9.26
N GLN A 22 -9.61 5.47 9.16
CA GLN A 22 -9.43 4.80 7.88
C GLN A 22 -10.71 4.68 7.06
N SER A 23 -11.87 4.54 7.72
CA SER A 23 -13.17 4.53 7.03
C SER A 23 -13.44 5.84 6.27
N GLU A 24 -12.95 6.97 6.79
CA GLU A 24 -13.07 8.27 6.13
C GLU A 24 -11.92 8.53 5.15
N SER A 25 -10.68 8.16 5.51
CA SER A 25 -9.51 8.42 4.68
C SER A 25 -9.59 7.67 3.34
N VAL A 26 -10.13 6.45 3.30
CA VAL A 26 -10.35 5.72 2.04
C VAL A 26 -11.39 6.42 1.16
N VAL A 27 -12.46 6.96 1.74
CA VAL A 27 -13.46 7.75 1.02
C VAL A 27 -12.84 9.03 0.48
N ASN A 28 -12.03 9.73 1.29
CA ASN A 28 -11.32 10.93 0.87
C ASN A 28 -10.29 10.66 -0.23
N THR A 29 -9.69 9.45 -0.24
CA THR A 29 -8.79 8.99 -1.30
C THR A 29 -9.53 8.81 -2.62
N MET A 30 -10.77 8.32 -2.61
CA MET A 30 -11.60 8.07 -3.80
C MET A 30 -12.41 9.29 -4.26
N ARG A 31 -12.61 10.27 -3.38
CA ARG A 31 -13.46 11.45 -3.62
C ARG A 31 -13.04 12.20 -4.88
N GLY A 32 -14.01 12.40 -5.78
CA GLY A 32 -13.80 13.09 -7.07
C GLY A 32 -12.97 12.30 -8.09
N ARG A 33 -12.61 11.05 -7.78
CA ARG A 33 -11.82 10.16 -8.66
C ARG A 33 -12.60 8.94 -9.09
N LEU A 34 -13.45 8.41 -8.22
CA LEU A 34 -14.32 7.27 -8.49
C LEU A 34 -15.77 7.73 -8.57
N ASN A 35 -16.41 7.52 -9.72
CA ASN A 35 -17.84 7.77 -9.88
C ASN A 35 -18.60 6.44 -9.88
N PHE A 36 -19.38 6.20 -8.83
CA PHE A 36 -20.15 4.95 -8.69
C PHE A 36 -21.42 4.90 -9.55
N GLN A 37 -21.86 6.01 -10.16
CA GLN A 37 -23.04 6.02 -11.03
C GLN A 37 -22.74 5.42 -12.40
N ASP A 38 -21.58 5.75 -12.97
CA ASP A 38 -21.13 5.27 -14.28
C ASP A 38 -19.96 4.27 -14.19
N ASN A 39 -19.46 4.01 -12.98
CA ASN A 39 -18.30 3.15 -12.70
C ASN A 39 -17.01 3.63 -13.39
N SER A 40 -16.83 4.93 -13.55
CA SER A 40 -15.62 5.53 -14.11
C SER A 40 -14.59 5.87 -13.03
N VAL A 41 -13.31 5.78 -13.40
CA VAL A 41 -12.18 6.16 -12.54
C VAL A 41 -11.34 7.20 -13.26
N THR A 42 -11.13 8.35 -12.64
CA THR A 42 -10.29 9.43 -13.18
C THR A 42 -9.28 9.89 -12.14
N LEU A 43 -8.00 9.78 -12.47
CA LEU A 43 -6.91 10.32 -11.66
C LEU A 43 -6.36 11.58 -12.34
N GLY A 44 -6.91 12.74 -11.98
CA GLY A 44 -6.60 14.01 -12.64
C GLY A 44 -5.11 14.33 -12.73
N GLY A 45 -4.34 14.05 -11.68
CA GLY A 45 -2.91 14.35 -11.62
C GLY A 45 -2.02 13.50 -12.53
N ILE A 46 -2.56 12.47 -13.20
CA ILE A 46 -1.84 11.66 -14.21
C ILE A 46 -2.53 11.65 -15.58
N LYS A 47 -3.70 12.29 -15.72
CA LYS A 47 -4.58 12.19 -16.90
C LYS A 47 -3.83 12.45 -18.22
N ASP A 48 -3.04 13.53 -18.26
CA ASP A 48 -2.31 13.94 -19.46
C ASP A 48 -1.15 13.00 -19.82
N TYR A 49 -0.72 12.16 -18.87
CA TYR A 49 0.37 11.20 -19.02
C TYR A 49 -0.13 9.77 -19.27
N ILE A 50 -1.43 9.47 -19.13
CA ILE A 50 -1.98 8.12 -19.37
C ILE A 50 -1.60 7.57 -20.76
N PRO A 51 -1.65 8.35 -21.87
CA PRO A 51 -1.24 7.83 -23.18
C PRO A 51 0.25 7.45 -23.26
N GLU A 52 1.11 8.10 -22.47
CA GLU A 52 2.52 7.76 -22.38
C GLU A 52 2.73 6.53 -21.48
N ILE A 53 2.06 6.47 -20.33
CA ILE A 53 2.10 5.31 -19.42
C ILE A 53 1.59 4.04 -20.11
N LYS A 54 0.52 4.12 -20.91
CA LYS A 54 0.02 2.98 -21.71
C LYS A 54 1.00 2.47 -22.78
N ARG A 55 2.00 3.27 -23.17
CA ARG A 55 3.04 2.89 -24.14
C ARG A 55 4.31 2.36 -23.50
N CYS A 56 4.44 2.44 -22.17
CA CYS A 56 5.58 1.92 -21.44
C CYS A 56 5.62 0.39 -21.48
N ARG A 57 6.77 -0.19 -21.15
CA ARG A 57 6.98 -1.64 -21.17
C ARG A 57 7.08 -2.27 -19.79
N ARG A 58 7.19 -1.46 -18.74
CA ARG A 58 7.42 -1.95 -17.38
C ARG A 58 7.06 -0.88 -16.35
N LEU A 59 6.46 -1.34 -15.25
CA LEU A 59 6.19 -0.52 -14.07
C LEU A 59 7.20 -0.84 -12.98
N MET A 60 7.73 0.19 -12.32
CA MET A 60 8.65 0.05 -11.21
C MET A 60 8.11 0.81 -10.00
N LEU A 61 7.77 0.13 -8.92
CA LEU A 61 7.25 0.73 -7.70
C LEU A 61 8.37 0.78 -6.66
N ILE A 62 8.75 1.99 -6.27
CA ILE A 62 9.92 2.25 -5.43
C ILE A 62 9.46 2.99 -4.17
N GLY A 63 9.84 2.47 -3.01
CA GLY A 63 9.51 3.05 -1.71
C GLY A 63 10.31 2.41 -0.58
N CYS A 64 10.02 2.84 0.65
CA CYS A 64 10.65 2.28 1.86
C CYS A 64 9.58 1.86 2.88
N GLY A 65 9.91 0.86 3.71
CA GLY A 65 9.06 0.41 4.82
C GLY A 65 7.61 0.13 4.41
N THR A 66 6.66 0.68 5.15
CA THR A 66 5.22 0.53 4.88
C THR A 66 4.80 0.97 3.47
N SER A 67 5.44 1.98 2.87
CA SER A 67 5.13 2.39 1.49
C SER A 67 5.58 1.35 0.46
N TYR A 68 6.71 0.68 0.70
CA TYR A 68 7.11 -0.50 -0.09
C TYR A 68 6.12 -1.66 0.08
N HIS A 69 5.59 -1.90 1.29
CA HIS A 69 4.56 -2.92 1.49
C HIS A 69 3.27 -2.63 0.71
N SER A 70 2.87 -1.35 0.57
CA SER A 70 1.70 -0.98 -0.25
C SER A 70 1.87 -1.36 -1.74
N ALA A 71 3.11 -1.28 -2.24
CA ALA A 71 3.45 -1.73 -3.58
C ALA A 71 3.40 -3.25 -3.72
N ILE A 72 3.91 -4.00 -2.73
CA ILE A 72 3.76 -5.47 -2.71
C ILE A 72 2.27 -5.85 -2.71
N ALA A 73 1.48 -5.18 -1.88
CA ALA A 73 0.05 -5.47 -1.68
C ALA A 73 -0.77 -5.31 -2.97
N THR A 74 -0.31 -4.48 -3.90
CA THR A 74 -1.01 -4.16 -5.14
C THR A 74 -0.34 -4.72 -6.38
N ARG A 75 0.86 -5.30 -6.26
CA ARG A 75 1.64 -5.86 -7.38
C ARG A 75 0.82 -6.82 -8.25
N GLN A 76 0.20 -7.83 -7.63
CA GLN A 76 -0.57 -8.85 -8.35
C GLN A 76 -1.72 -8.23 -9.17
N LEU A 77 -2.43 -7.25 -8.60
CA LEU A 77 -3.53 -6.58 -9.29
C LEU A 77 -3.03 -5.67 -10.42
N LEU A 78 -1.88 -5.01 -10.23
CA LEU A 78 -1.25 -4.22 -11.27
C LEU A 78 -0.81 -5.11 -12.44
N GLU A 79 -0.17 -6.25 -12.16
CA GLU A 79 0.17 -7.25 -13.18
C GLU A 79 -1.09 -7.71 -13.93
N GLU A 80 -2.16 -8.05 -13.20
CA GLU A 80 -3.45 -8.50 -13.76
C GLU A 80 -4.09 -7.46 -14.70
N LEU A 81 -4.22 -6.21 -14.24
CA LEU A 81 -5.00 -5.19 -14.95
C LEU A 81 -4.20 -4.40 -15.97
N THR A 82 -2.87 -4.39 -15.84
CA THR A 82 -1.98 -3.70 -16.79
C THR A 82 -1.43 -4.65 -17.84
N GLU A 83 -1.24 -5.94 -17.52
CA GLU A 83 -0.48 -6.93 -18.29
C GLU A 83 0.99 -6.53 -18.54
N LEU A 84 1.52 -5.61 -17.73
CA LEU A 84 2.92 -5.20 -17.76
C LEU A 84 3.71 -5.94 -16.67
N PRO A 85 5.02 -6.17 -16.89
CA PRO A 85 5.94 -6.50 -15.80
C PRO A 85 5.90 -5.42 -14.73
N VAL A 86 5.67 -5.83 -13.48
CA VAL A 86 5.66 -4.94 -12.31
C VAL A 86 6.79 -5.35 -11.37
N MET A 87 7.77 -4.45 -11.20
CA MET A 87 8.84 -4.61 -10.24
C MET A 87 8.55 -3.77 -9.00
N VAL A 88 8.82 -4.33 -7.81
CA VAL A 88 8.63 -3.65 -6.54
C VAL A 88 9.97 -3.67 -5.82
N GLU A 89 10.49 -2.49 -5.47
CA GLU A 89 11.87 -2.32 -5.06
C GLU A 89 11.97 -1.50 -3.76
N LEU A 90 12.80 -1.96 -2.84
CA LEU A 90 13.26 -1.15 -1.71
C LEU A 90 14.24 -0.11 -2.23
N ALA A 91 13.97 1.17 -1.96
CA ALA A 91 14.70 2.27 -2.59
C ALA A 91 16.21 2.27 -2.32
N SER A 92 16.64 1.84 -1.12
CA SER A 92 18.06 1.74 -0.75
C SER A 92 18.79 0.69 -1.59
N ASP A 93 18.30 -0.56 -1.59
CA ASP A 93 18.90 -1.65 -2.36
C ASP A 93 18.82 -1.39 -3.88
N PHE A 94 17.75 -0.75 -4.35
CA PHE A 94 17.62 -0.30 -5.73
C PHE A 94 18.78 0.59 -6.18
N LEU A 95 19.20 1.53 -5.33
CA LEU A 95 20.34 2.43 -5.56
C LEU A 95 21.66 1.69 -5.46
N ASP A 96 21.85 0.87 -4.42
CA ASP A 96 23.09 0.12 -4.18
C ASP A 96 23.46 -0.77 -5.38
N ARG A 97 22.46 -1.41 -5.99
CA ARG A 97 22.66 -2.27 -7.16
C ARG A 97 22.81 -1.52 -8.48
N ASN A 98 22.71 -0.19 -8.50
CA ASN A 98 22.64 0.61 -9.72
C ASN A 98 21.64 0.03 -10.73
N THR A 99 20.42 -0.24 -10.25
CA THR A 99 19.42 -1.03 -10.99
C THR A 99 19.18 -0.45 -12.40
N PRO A 100 19.13 -1.28 -13.46
CA PRO A 100 18.88 -0.82 -14.82
C PRO A 100 17.49 -0.21 -15.01
N VAL A 101 17.46 1.04 -15.44
CA VAL A 101 16.26 1.81 -15.80
C VAL A 101 16.41 2.32 -17.23
N PHE A 102 15.33 2.25 -17.99
CA PHE A 102 15.21 2.61 -19.40
C PHE A 102 14.19 3.73 -19.62
N ARG A 103 14.19 4.31 -20.82
CA ARG A 103 13.30 5.43 -21.18
C ARG A 103 11.82 5.05 -21.30
N ASP A 104 11.54 3.77 -21.51
CA ASP A 104 10.20 3.20 -21.61
C ASP A 104 9.74 2.52 -20.30
N ASP A 105 10.43 2.80 -19.18
CA ASP A 105 9.96 2.49 -17.84
C ASP A 105 9.07 3.61 -17.28
N VAL A 106 8.05 3.22 -16.50
CA VAL A 106 7.31 4.15 -15.63
C VAL A 106 7.66 3.81 -14.18
N CYS A 107 8.27 4.76 -13.49
CA CYS A 107 8.70 4.60 -12.11
C CYS A 107 7.76 5.35 -11.16
N PHE A 108 7.12 4.60 -10.26
CA PHE A 108 6.29 5.09 -9.17
C PHE A 108 7.14 5.28 -7.91
N PHE A 109 7.03 6.45 -7.28
CA PHE A 109 7.69 6.78 -6.02
C PHE A 109 6.63 6.96 -4.94
N ILE A 110 6.57 6.00 -4.01
CA ILE A 110 5.53 5.93 -2.99
C ILE A 110 6.11 6.38 -1.66
N SER A 111 5.61 7.51 -1.15
CA SER A 111 6.10 8.08 0.11
C SER A 111 5.03 8.95 0.76
N GLN A 112 4.67 8.66 2.01
CA GLN A 112 3.73 9.48 2.77
C GLN A 112 4.23 10.94 2.89
N SER A 113 5.48 11.11 3.29
CA SER A 113 6.08 12.43 3.51
C SER A 113 6.45 13.13 2.21
N GLY A 114 6.78 12.35 1.18
CA GLY A 114 7.37 12.87 -0.06
C GLY A 114 8.81 13.36 0.12
N GLU A 115 9.45 13.06 1.25
CA GLU A 115 10.79 13.53 1.63
C GLU A 115 11.76 12.39 2.00
N THR A 116 11.33 11.12 1.92
CA THR A 116 12.18 9.97 2.24
C THR A 116 13.44 9.97 1.36
N ALA A 117 14.61 10.10 1.97
CA ALA A 117 15.88 10.36 1.27
C ALA A 117 16.18 9.33 0.17
N ASP A 118 16.17 8.03 0.48
CA ASP A 118 16.46 6.99 -0.51
C ASP A 118 15.43 6.98 -1.64
N THR A 119 14.14 7.20 -1.33
CA THR A 119 13.08 7.27 -2.35
C THR A 119 13.27 8.49 -3.26
N LEU A 120 13.67 9.64 -2.72
CA LEU A 120 13.95 10.85 -3.49
C LEU A 120 15.22 10.71 -4.35
N MET A 121 16.26 10.06 -3.83
CA MET A 121 17.48 9.76 -4.61
C MET A 121 17.17 8.78 -5.74
N ALA A 122 16.39 7.73 -5.48
CA ALA A 122 15.93 6.81 -6.51
C ALA A 122 15.08 7.53 -7.59
N LEU A 123 14.27 8.51 -7.20
CA LEU A 123 13.53 9.36 -8.13
C LEU A 123 14.47 10.10 -9.08
N ARG A 124 15.43 10.83 -8.51
CA ARG A 124 16.41 11.61 -9.30
C ARG A 124 17.24 10.70 -10.20
N TYR A 125 17.59 9.51 -9.72
CA TYR A 125 18.28 8.49 -10.50
C TYR A 125 17.45 8.03 -11.70
N CYS A 126 16.19 7.61 -11.52
CA CYS A 126 15.32 7.20 -12.63
C CYS A 126 15.08 8.34 -13.62
N LYS A 127 14.89 9.56 -13.11
CA LYS A 127 14.71 10.76 -13.93
C LYS A 127 15.92 11.05 -14.81
N SER A 128 17.14 10.91 -14.27
CA SER A 128 18.38 11.08 -15.04
C SER A 128 18.53 10.08 -16.20
N ARG A 129 17.85 8.92 -16.11
CA ARG A 129 17.82 7.88 -17.14
C ARG A 129 16.68 8.04 -18.14
N GLY A 130 15.83 9.05 -17.95
CA GLY A 130 14.75 9.40 -18.86
C GLY A 130 13.48 8.57 -18.70
N ALA A 131 13.31 7.87 -17.59
CA ALA A 131 12.04 7.21 -17.26
C ALA A 131 10.95 8.24 -16.94
N LEU A 132 9.69 7.86 -17.15
CA LEU A 132 8.56 8.64 -16.68
C LEU A 132 8.39 8.44 -15.16
N ILE A 133 8.07 9.51 -14.44
CA ILE A 133 8.15 9.56 -12.98
C ILE A 133 6.78 9.92 -12.43
N VAL A 134 6.22 9.04 -11.61
CA VAL A 134 4.91 9.19 -10.98
C VAL A 134 5.06 9.23 -9.46
N GLY A 135 4.66 10.33 -8.83
CA GLY A 135 4.70 10.46 -7.37
C GLY A 135 3.37 10.04 -6.73
N ILE A 136 3.40 9.10 -5.77
CA ILE A 136 2.25 8.75 -4.92
C ILE A 136 2.53 9.24 -3.50
N THR A 137 1.96 10.39 -3.14
CA THR A 137 2.36 11.12 -1.92
C THR A 137 1.19 11.64 -1.09
N ASN A 138 1.41 11.88 0.21
CA ASN A 138 0.41 12.49 1.09
C ASN A 138 0.74 13.93 1.51
N THR A 139 1.84 14.49 1.01
CA THR A 139 2.26 15.85 1.36
C THR A 139 2.35 16.71 0.11
N VAL A 140 1.41 17.65 -0.02
CA VAL A 140 1.37 18.59 -1.14
C VAL A 140 2.62 19.48 -1.11
N GLY A 141 3.28 19.62 -2.26
CA GLY A 141 4.47 20.47 -2.39
C GLY A 141 5.77 19.85 -1.88
N SER A 142 5.75 18.60 -1.41
CA SER A 142 6.95 17.82 -1.06
C SER A 142 7.90 17.65 -2.25
N SER A 143 9.16 17.31 -1.97
CA SER A 143 10.22 17.12 -2.98
C SER A 143 9.82 16.09 -4.02
N ILE A 144 9.34 14.90 -3.62
CA ILE A 144 8.88 13.86 -4.55
C ILE A 144 7.69 14.36 -5.39
N CYS A 145 6.73 15.07 -4.78
CA CYS A 145 5.60 15.64 -5.50
C CYS A 145 6.03 16.66 -6.56
N ARG A 146 7.00 17.52 -6.25
CA ARG A 146 7.49 18.57 -7.16
C ARG A 146 8.42 18.06 -8.26
N GLU A 147 9.23 17.04 -7.96
CA GLU A 147 10.22 16.52 -8.91
C GLU A 147 9.67 15.45 -9.84
N SER A 148 8.51 14.86 -9.53
CA SER A 148 7.79 13.93 -10.41
C SER A 148 7.21 14.64 -11.64
N HIS A 149 7.04 13.91 -12.74
CA HIS A 149 6.39 14.44 -13.95
C HIS A 149 4.87 14.56 -13.75
N CYS A 150 4.29 13.58 -13.06
CA CYS A 150 2.89 13.54 -12.68
C CYS A 150 2.72 12.81 -11.34
N GLY A 151 1.51 12.75 -10.80
CA GLY A 151 1.32 12.07 -9.53
C GLY A 151 -0.10 12.05 -9.00
N VAL A 152 -0.26 11.32 -7.89
CA VAL A 152 -1.51 11.20 -7.14
C VAL A 152 -1.24 11.60 -5.70
N HIS A 153 -1.89 12.66 -5.25
CA HIS A 153 -1.96 12.97 -3.83
C HIS A 153 -2.98 12.02 -3.18
N ILE A 154 -2.57 11.16 -2.25
CA ILE A 154 -3.46 10.12 -1.71
C ILE A 154 -4.61 10.70 -0.86
N ASN A 155 -4.48 11.95 -0.38
CA ASN A 155 -5.53 12.68 0.34
C ASN A 155 -6.06 11.92 1.58
N ALA A 156 -5.16 11.29 2.35
CA ALA A 156 -5.51 10.62 3.60
C ALA A 156 -5.67 11.61 4.78
N GLY A 157 -5.38 12.88 4.55
CA GLY A 157 -5.16 13.88 5.60
C GLY A 157 -3.79 13.71 6.28
N PRO A 158 -3.39 14.67 7.14
CA PRO A 158 -2.16 14.57 7.92
C PRO A 158 -2.10 13.27 8.74
N GLU A 159 -0.93 12.65 8.76
CA GLU A 159 -0.62 11.49 9.61
C GLU A 159 0.55 11.92 10.51
N ILE A 160 0.29 11.92 11.81
CA ILE A 160 1.15 12.40 12.89
C ILE A 160 1.78 11.22 13.64
N GLY A 161 1.11 10.07 13.67
CA GLY A 161 1.69 8.83 14.16
C GLY A 161 2.96 8.45 13.40
N VAL A 162 3.98 7.98 14.12
CA VAL A 162 5.26 7.55 13.51
C VAL A 162 5.05 6.33 12.63
N ALA A 163 4.25 5.37 13.10
CA ALA A 163 3.88 4.19 12.34
C ALA A 163 2.73 4.52 11.37
N SER A 164 3.00 4.41 10.07
CA SER A 164 1.99 4.62 9.02
C SER A 164 0.81 3.66 9.17
N THR A 165 -0.41 4.18 9.02
CA THR A 165 -1.67 3.41 9.08
C THR A 165 -2.58 3.78 7.92
N LYS A 166 -3.29 4.91 8.00
CA LYS A 166 -4.17 5.39 6.93
C LYS A 166 -3.42 5.74 5.65
N ALA A 167 -2.15 6.14 5.74
CA ALA A 167 -1.34 6.33 4.54
C ALA A 167 -1.12 5.03 3.75
N TYR A 168 -0.94 3.88 4.43
CA TYR A 168 -0.80 2.58 3.76
C TYR A 168 -2.06 2.20 2.97
N THR A 169 -3.24 2.28 3.60
CA THR A 169 -4.51 1.94 2.95
C THR A 169 -4.87 2.94 1.85
N SER A 170 -4.60 4.24 2.03
CA SER A 170 -4.78 5.24 0.97
C SER A 170 -3.80 5.07 -0.20
N GLN A 171 -2.55 4.65 0.04
CA GLN A 171 -1.60 4.27 -1.00
C GLN A 171 -2.09 3.04 -1.79
N PHE A 172 -2.54 2.01 -1.08
CA PHE A 172 -3.16 0.82 -1.67
C PHE A 172 -4.30 1.21 -2.62
N ILE A 173 -5.26 2.00 -2.15
CA ILE A 173 -6.43 2.39 -2.95
C ILE A 173 -6.05 3.27 -4.14
N SER A 174 -5.04 4.14 -3.98
CA SER A 174 -4.52 4.95 -5.09
C SER A 174 -3.92 4.09 -6.21
N LEU A 175 -3.18 3.04 -5.86
CA LEU A 175 -2.60 2.09 -6.82
C LEU A 175 -3.67 1.19 -7.46
N VAL A 176 -4.72 0.78 -6.72
CA VAL A 176 -5.89 0.09 -7.27
C VAL A 176 -6.61 0.96 -8.30
N MET A 177 -6.87 2.24 -7.99
CA MET A 177 -7.50 3.17 -8.93
C MET A 177 -6.64 3.37 -10.18
N PHE A 178 -5.32 3.43 -10.04
CA PHE A 178 -4.42 3.46 -11.20
C PHE A 178 -4.58 2.22 -12.08
N ALA A 179 -4.62 1.02 -11.49
CA ALA A 179 -4.85 -0.23 -12.22
C ALA A 179 -6.21 -0.23 -12.96
N LEU A 180 -7.25 0.34 -12.35
CA LEU A 180 -8.58 0.51 -12.98
C LEU A 180 -8.57 1.48 -14.16
N VAL A 181 -7.76 2.54 -14.11
CA VAL A 181 -7.55 3.48 -15.23
C VAL A 181 -6.82 2.78 -16.39
N MET A 182 -5.79 1.98 -16.07
CA MET A 182 -5.00 1.28 -17.08
C MET A 182 -5.72 0.14 -17.79
N SER A 183 -6.79 -0.39 -17.19
CA SER A 183 -7.62 -1.46 -17.76
C SER A 183 -8.85 -0.94 -18.51
N GLU A 184 -9.02 0.38 -18.63
CA GLU A 184 -10.31 0.95 -19.02
C GLU A 184 -10.85 0.54 -20.38
N ASP A 185 -9.97 0.51 -21.39
CA ASP A 185 -10.33 0.22 -22.78
C ASP A 185 -10.41 -1.29 -23.07
N ARG A 186 -10.18 -2.16 -22.07
CA ARG A 186 -10.19 -3.62 -22.23
C ARG A 186 -11.57 -4.20 -21.93
N ILE A 187 -12.29 -4.60 -22.98
CA ILE A 187 -13.63 -5.22 -22.89
C ILE A 187 -13.59 -6.50 -22.02
N SER A 188 -12.55 -7.32 -22.16
CA SER A 188 -12.37 -8.57 -21.40
C SER A 188 -12.27 -8.35 -19.88
N LEU A 189 -11.74 -7.19 -19.44
CA LEU A 189 -11.58 -6.87 -18.03
C LEU A 189 -12.79 -6.14 -17.43
N ARG A 190 -13.82 -5.83 -18.22
CA ARG A 190 -14.97 -5.03 -17.74
C ARG A 190 -15.65 -5.63 -16.50
N VAL A 191 -15.90 -6.95 -16.51
CA VAL A 191 -16.54 -7.64 -15.38
C VAL A 191 -15.67 -7.53 -14.12
N ARG A 192 -14.36 -7.76 -14.28
CA ARG A 192 -13.40 -7.67 -13.18
C ARG A 192 -13.29 -6.25 -12.61
N ARG A 193 -13.24 -5.23 -13.47
CA ARG A 193 -13.25 -3.82 -13.06
C ARG A 193 -14.50 -3.49 -12.24
N LEU A 194 -15.68 -3.91 -12.69
CA LEU A 194 -16.94 -3.68 -11.98
C LEU A 194 -16.96 -4.36 -10.60
N GLN A 195 -16.45 -5.59 -10.49
CA GLN A 195 -16.32 -6.27 -9.20
C GLN A 195 -15.42 -5.50 -8.21
N ILE A 196 -14.29 -4.98 -8.69
CA ILE A 196 -13.37 -4.18 -7.86
C ILE A 196 -14.04 -2.87 -7.43
N ILE A 197 -14.70 -2.16 -8.35
CA ILE A 197 -15.39 -0.91 -8.07
C ILE A 197 -16.52 -1.10 -7.05
N GLU A 198 -17.29 -2.18 -7.16
CA GLU A 198 -18.31 -2.52 -6.17
C GLU A 198 -17.69 -2.87 -4.80
N GLY A 199 -16.53 -3.53 -4.79
CA GLY A 199 -15.75 -3.74 -3.57
C GLY A 199 -15.31 -2.42 -2.92
N LEU A 200 -14.78 -1.48 -3.70
CA LEU A 200 -14.38 -0.15 -3.26
C LEU A 200 -15.55 0.66 -2.70
N LYS A 201 -16.74 0.53 -3.30
CA LYS A 201 -17.97 1.20 -2.86
C LYS A 201 -18.39 0.81 -1.44
N ASN A 202 -18.16 -0.46 -1.08
CA ASN A 202 -18.56 -1.00 0.22
C ASN A 202 -17.42 -1.01 1.25
N LEU A 203 -16.22 -0.56 0.87
CA LEU A 203 -15.01 -0.72 1.67
C LEU A 203 -15.05 0.08 2.98
N ASP A 204 -15.67 1.26 2.98
CA ASP A 204 -15.82 2.09 4.17
C ASP A 204 -16.62 1.36 5.27
N ASN A 205 -17.72 0.72 4.88
CA ASN A 205 -18.56 -0.07 5.78
C ASN A 205 -17.82 -1.32 6.28
N LEU A 206 -17.10 -2.02 5.39
CA LEU A 206 -16.31 -3.18 5.79
C LEU A 206 -15.20 -2.82 6.79
N ILE A 207 -14.53 -1.69 6.61
CA ILE A 207 -13.55 -1.17 7.58
C ILE A 207 -14.23 -0.89 8.92
N ARG A 208 -15.42 -0.26 8.94
CA ARG A 208 -16.17 -0.02 10.19
C ARG A 208 -16.53 -1.33 10.89
N GLU A 209 -16.92 -2.37 10.17
CA GLU A 209 -17.17 -3.69 10.76
C GLU A 209 -15.91 -4.31 11.37
N VAL A 210 -14.76 -4.17 10.73
CA VAL A 210 -13.47 -4.63 11.29
C VAL A 210 -13.11 -3.85 12.56
N LEU A 211 -13.31 -2.53 12.58
CA LEU A 211 -13.00 -1.69 13.74
C LEU A 211 -13.87 -2.02 14.97
N LYS A 212 -15.06 -2.60 14.80
CA LYS A 212 -15.89 -3.11 15.93
C LYS A 212 -15.24 -4.29 16.66
N LEU A 213 -14.22 -4.91 16.09
CA LEU A 213 -13.50 -6.03 16.70
C LEU A 213 -12.38 -5.58 17.66
N ASP A 214 -12.24 -4.27 17.92
CA ASP A 214 -11.18 -3.70 18.78
C ASP A 214 -11.04 -4.43 20.13
N ASP A 215 -12.15 -4.66 20.84
CA ASP A 215 -12.12 -5.38 22.12
C ASP A 215 -11.60 -6.82 21.98
N LYS A 216 -11.93 -7.52 20.88
CA LYS A 216 -11.43 -8.88 20.62
C LYS A 216 -9.93 -8.85 20.31
N VAL A 217 -9.48 -7.87 19.54
CA VAL A 217 -8.05 -7.67 19.24
C VAL A 217 -7.28 -7.33 20.52
N LYS A 218 -7.88 -6.57 21.43
CA LYS A 218 -7.32 -6.26 22.76
C LYS A 218 -7.19 -7.51 23.63
N GLU A 219 -8.17 -8.40 23.64
CA GLU A 219 -8.05 -9.69 24.33
C GLU A 219 -6.95 -10.57 23.72
N LEU A 220 -6.81 -10.60 22.40
CA LEU A 220 -5.70 -11.29 21.74
C LEU A 220 -4.34 -10.66 22.12
N ALA A 221 -4.25 -9.34 22.20
CA ALA A 221 -3.02 -8.67 22.62
C ALA A 221 -2.61 -9.05 24.06
N LYS A 222 -3.58 -9.28 24.95
CA LYS A 222 -3.32 -9.77 26.33
C LYS A 222 -2.74 -11.19 26.37
N SER A 223 -3.02 -12.04 25.38
CA SER A 223 -2.35 -13.36 25.32
C SER A 223 -0.95 -13.27 24.72
N LEU A 224 -0.68 -12.24 23.91
CA LEU A 224 0.59 -12.11 23.18
C LEU A 224 1.66 -11.26 23.88
N PHE A 225 1.30 -10.31 24.75
CA PHE A 225 2.24 -9.27 25.24
C PHE A 225 3.46 -9.79 26.02
N GLN A 226 3.42 -11.01 26.55
CA GLN A 226 4.55 -11.63 27.25
C GLN A 226 5.48 -12.43 26.33
N HIS A 227 5.04 -12.73 25.10
CA HIS A 227 5.87 -13.44 24.14
C HIS A 227 6.96 -12.54 23.59
N LYS A 228 8.12 -13.12 23.29
CA LYS A 228 9.27 -12.39 22.73
C LYS A 228 9.23 -12.30 21.21
N SER A 229 8.62 -13.30 20.57
CA SER A 229 8.56 -13.45 19.13
C SER A 229 7.14 -13.69 18.66
N LEU A 230 6.83 -13.33 17.42
CA LEU A 230 5.56 -13.58 16.75
C LEU A 230 5.79 -13.84 15.27
N LEU A 231 5.30 -14.98 14.77
CA LEU A 231 5.30 -15.26 13.34
C LEU A 231 3.95 -14.92 12.72
N ILE A 232 3.94 -14.18 11.61
CA ILE A 232 2.73 -13.83 10.86
C ILE A 232 2.84 -14.42 9.46
N MET A 233 1.89 -15.28 9.10
CA MET A 233 1.98 -16.11 7.90
C MET A 233 0.83 -15.86 6.93
N GLY A 234 1.15 -15.83 5.64
CA GLY A 234 0.18 -15.62 4.57
C GLY A 234 0.82 -15.71 3.19
N ARG A 235 0.00 -15.73 2.14
CA ARG A 235 0.44 -15.84 0.74
C ARG A 235 -0.50 -15.11 -0.20
N GLY A 236 -0.11 -14.97 -1.47
CA GLY A 236 -0.87 -14.22 -2.47
C GLY A 236 -1.05 -12.76 -2.03
N TYR A 237 -2.28 -12.25 -2.14
CA TYR A 237 -2.64 -10.89 -1.71
C TYR A 237 -2.28 -10.59 -0.25
N ASN A 238 -2.25 -11.61 0.62
CA ASN A 238 -2.02 -11.43 2.05
C ASN A 238 -0.55 -11.48 2.47
N PHE A 239 0.40 -11.67 1.52
CA PHE A 239 1.83 -11.62 1.86
C PHE A 239 2.23 -10.23 2.38
N ALA A 240 1.78 -9.16 1.71
CA ALA A 240 2.03 -7.80 2.17
C ALA A 240 1.39 -7.52 3.54
N THR A 241 0.21 -8.08 3.82
CA THR A 241 -0.45 -7.97 5.14
C THR A 241 0.41 -8.58 6.25
N CYS A 242 1.10 -9.70 5.97
CA CYS A 242 2.00 -10.31 6.94
C CYS A 242 3.22 -9.44 7.21
N MET A 243 3.86 -8.96 6.15
CA MET A 243 5.03 -8.09 6.23
C MET A 243 4.71 -6.78 6.97
N GLU A 244 3.58 -6.16 6.65
CA GLU A 244 3.15 -4.92 7.30
C GLU A 244 2.75 -5.13 8.76
N GLY A 245 1.97 -6.19 9.06
CA GLY A 245 1.63 -6.53 10.44
C GLY A 245 2.87 -6.78 11.29
N ALA A 246 3.85 -7.51 10.74
CA ALA A 246 5.12 -7.78 11.41
C ALA A 246 5.96 -6.52 11.59
N LEU A 247 5.90 -5.56 10.66
CA LEU A 247 6.55 -4.27 10.82
C LEU A 247 5.88 -3.44 11.93
N LYS A 248 4.55 -3.35 11.94
CA LYS A 248 3.81 -2.59 12.98
C LYS A 248 4.06 -3.12 14.39
N VAL A 249 4.00 -4.43 14.58
CA VAL A 249 4.30 -5.05 15.89
C VAL A 249 5.74 -4.72 16.30
N LYS A 250 6.70 -4.82 15.39
CA LYS A 250 8.12 -4.52 15.65
C LYS A 250 8.34 -3.06 16.05
N GLU A 251 7.77 -2.12 15.30
CA GLU A 251 7.96 -0.67 15.51
C GLU A 251 7.38 -0.18 16.83
N LEU A 252 6.27 -0.77 17.29
CA LEU A 252 5.47 -0.20 18.38
C LEU A 252 5.58 -0.98 19.69
N THR A 253 5.82 -2.28 19.61
CA THR A 253 5.87 -3.16 20.78
C THR A 253 7.28 -3.63 21.09
N TYR A 254 8.21 -3.49 20.14
CA TYR A 254 9.58 -4.02 20.20
C TYR A 254 9.66 -5.56 20.32
N MET A 255 8.54 -6.26 20.15
CA MET A 255 8.49 -7.71 20.00
C MET A 255 9.16 -8.10 18.68
N HIS A 256 9.86 -9.23 18.67
CA HIS A 256 10.45 -9.78 17.46
C HIS A 256 9.37 -10.41 16.57
N SER A 257 8.76 -9.60 15.72
CA SER A 257 7.75 -10.06 14.76
C SER A 257 8.31 -10.24 13.35
N GLU A 258 7.98 -11.36 12.71
CA GLU A 258 8.44 -11.71 11.37
C GLU A 258 7.27 -12.14 10.47
N GLY A 259 7.23 -11.57 9.26
CA GLY A 259 6.25 -11.92 8.24
C GLY A 259 6.82 -13.02 7.33
N ILE A 260 6.17 -14.17 7.26
CA ILE A 260 6.65 -15.32 6.49
C ILE A 260 5.67 -15.63 5.36
N MET A 261 6.21 -15.81 4.14
CA MET A 261 5.43 -16.32 3.02
C MET A 261 5.04 -17.77 3.31
N ALA A 262 3.74 -18.06 3.40
CA ALA A 262 3.26 -19.38 3.83
C ALA A 262 3.74 -20.54 2.92
N GLY A 263 3.99 -20.28 1.63
CA GLY A 263 4.57 -21.26 0.72
C GLY A 263 6.01 -21.69 1.07
N GLU A 264 6.75 -20.81 1.77
CA GLU A 264 8.14 -21.02 2.17
C GLU A 264 8.29 -21.74 3.50
N LEU A 265 7.20 -22.01 4.24
CA LEU A 265 7.28 -22.63 5.57
C LEU A 265 8.10 -23.92 5.58
N LYS A 266 7.86 -24.80 4.60
CA LYS A 266 8.56 -26.09 4.46
C LYS A 266 10.05 -25.97 4.08
N HIS A 267 10.51 -24.78 3.74
CA HIS A 267 11.86 -24.51 3.26
C HIS A 267 12.79 -23.93 4.36
N GLY A 268 12.43 -24.12 5.63
CA GLY A 268 13.24 -23.72 6.79
C GLY A 268 12.42 -23.14 7.95
N PRO A 269 11.57 -22.12 7.73
CA PRO A 269 10.87 -21.41 8.82
C PRO A 269 9.98 -22.30 9.70
N LEU A 270 9.47 -23.42 9.19
CA LEU A 270 8.69 -24.38 10.00
C LEU A 270 9.48 -24.94 11.19
N ALA A 271 10.82 -24.96 11.13
CA ALA A 271 11.66 -25.42 12.24
C ALA A 271 11.58 -24.51 13.49
N LEU A 272 11.04 -23.30 13.35
CA LEU A 272 10.81 -22.36 14.46
C LEU A 272 9.47 -22.58 15.17
N VAL A 273 8.60 -23.44 14.63
CA VAL A 273 7.24 -23.66 15.15
C VAL A 273 7.26 -24.78 16.18
N ASP A 274 6.87 -24.44 17.41
CA ASP A 274 6.60 -25.34 18.52
C ASP A 274 5.40 -24.83 19.34
N ASP A 275 5.05 -25.53 20.43
CA ASP A 275 3.91 -25.18 21.29
C ASP A 275 4.04 -23.79 21.96
N SER A 276 5.24 -23.20 21.98
CA SER A 276 5.54 -21.93 22.63
C SER A 276 5.57 -20.74 21.66
N MET A 277 5.77 -21.00 20.37
CA MET A 277 5.86 -19.97 19.33
C MET A 277 4.47 -19.49 18.92
N PRO A 278 4.09 -18.23 19.19
CA PRO A 278 2.81 -17.72 18.73
C PRO A 278 2.86 -17.47 17.23
N VAL A 279 1.79 -17.90 16.54
CA VAL A 279 1.62 -17.77 15.10
C VAL A 279 0.27 -17.15 14.80
N ILE A 280 0.24 -16.14 13.93
CA ILE A 280 -0.97 -15.61 13.30
C ILE A 280 -0.96 -16.00 11.82
N MET A 281 -1.99 -16.72 11.37
CA MET A 281 -2.16 -17.08 9.96
C MET A 281 -3.31 -16.31 9.33
N ILE A 282 -3.07 -15.72 8.16
CA ILE A 282 -4.10 -15.02 7.37
C ILE A 282 -4.57 -15.95 6.26
N VAL A 283 -5.83 -16.39 6.37
CA VAL A 283 -6.47 -17.33 5.44
C VAL A 283 -7.75 -16.70 4.90
N MET A 284 -7.66 -16.17 3.67
CA MET A 284 -8.79 -15.54 2.97
C MET A 284 -9.31 -16.46 1.87
N ARG A 285 -10.60 -16.33 1.53
CA ARG A 285 -11.23 -17.10 0.44
C ARG A 285 -10.93 -16.46 -0.91
N ASP A 286 -9.78 -16.80 -1.47
CA ASP A 286 -9.29 -16.36 -2.77
C ASP A 286 -8.72 -17.57 -3.55
N PRO A 287 -8.12 -17.39 -4.75
CA PRO A 287 -7.62 -18.52 -5.54
C PRO A 287 -6.51 -19.36 -4.88
N VAL A 288 -5.89 -18.90 -3.78
CA VAL A 288 -4.89 -19.68 -3.03
C VAL A 288 -5.49 -20.36 -1.79
N TYR A 289 -6.80 -20.25 -1.58
CA TYR A 289 -7.57 -21.05 -0.62
C TYR A 289 -7.85 -22.43 -1.22
N VAL A 290 -6.99 -23.40 -0.90
CA VAL A 290 -7.07 -24.80 -1.35
C VAL A 290 -7.26 -25.72 -0.16
#